data_AF-A0A382SEL9-F1
#
_entry.id   AF-A0A382SEL9-F1
#
_cell.length_a   1.000
_cell.length_b   1.000
_cell.length_c   1.000
_cell.angle_alpha   90.00
_cell.angle_beta   90.00
_cell.angle_gamma   90.00
#
_symmetry.space_group_name_H-M   'P 1'
#
loop_
_entity.id
_entity.type
_entity.pdbx_description
1 polymer ?
#
loop_
_entity_poly.entity_id
_entity_poly.type
_entity_poly.pdbx_seq_one_letter_code
_entity_poly.pdbx_strand_id
1 'polypeptide(L)'
;MRQSINSKRIAIVAVVLVLLFWLIGWYWSLSPDTFDVRQRLKQNSPVENPTNIAGYTLTTTMIDVSETLLNKPGGYLSNDVTPPGIFLDNMPAWEFGALEMVRDLALSMRKDFSRSQSQSIENPYLTKAHPKFNMDHKSWALPSSESSYSDGIELLKKYRDELANTRNTDSQFYTRADNLREWLKQVEKRLGSYSQRLSASVGSARLNTDLAGDSNAKQSSPVASQRVVKTSWWKLDDNFYEARGATWALLLFLKAVEIEFY
;
A
#
# COMPACT_ATOMS: atom_id res chain seq x y z
N MET A 1 -18.61 -55.26 -5.54
CA MET A 1 -17.76 -55.17 -6.74
C MET A 1 -17.12 -53.78 -6.75
N ARG A 2 -15.86 -53.65 -6.31
CA ARG A 2 -15.16 -52.35 -6.27
C ARG A 2 -14.91 -51.91 -7.72
N GLN A 3 -15.62 -50.88 -8.20
CA GLN A 3 -15.26 -50.23 -9.45
C GLN A 3 -13.82 -49.70 -9.28
N SER A 4 -12.87 -50.32 -9.98
CA SER A 4 -11.50 -49.82 -10.00
C SER A 4 -11.54 -48.43 -10.64
N ILE A 5 -11.14 -47.43 -9.86
CA ILE A 5 -11.10 -46.06 -10.36
C ILE A 5 -10.13 -46.06 -11.55
N ASN A 6 -10.63 -45.74 -12.73
CA ASN A 6 -9.86 -45.76 -13.97
C ASN A 6 -8.77 -44.68 -13.87
N SER A 7 -7.51 -45.09 -13.79
CA SER A 7 -6.34 -44.20 -13.66
C SER A 7 -6.29 -43.10 -14.72
N LYS A 8 -6.79 -43.38 -15.94
CA LYS A 8 -6.92 -42.38 -17.00
C LYS A 8 -7.91 -41.27 -16.65
N ARG A 9 -9.03 -41.59 -15.99
CA ARG A 9 -10.01 -40.60 -15.55
C ARG A 9 -9.45 -39.73 -14.41
N ILE A 10 -8.73 -40.34 -13.46
CA ILE A 10 -8.05 -39.58 -12.40
C ILE A 10 -7.03 -38.61 -13.00
N ALA A 11 -6.21 -39.07 -13.95
CA ALA A 11 -5.22 -38.23 -14.61
C ALA A 11 -5.86 -37.05 -15.36
N ILE A 12 -6.95 -37.29 -16.10
CA ILE A 12 -7.70 -36.23 -16.79
C ILE A 12 -8.25 -35.20 -15.79
N VAL A 13 -8.88 -35.65 -14.70
CA VAL A 13 -9.42 -34.75 -13.67
C VAL A 13 -8.30 -33.92 -13.03
N ALA A 14 -7.17 -34.54 -12.70
CA ALA A 14 -6.02 -33.84 -12.14
C ALA A 14 -5.48 -32.76 -13.08
N VAL A 15 -5.32 -33.08 -14.38
CA VAL A 15 -4.87 -32.11 -15.39
C VAL A 15 -5.85 -30.94 -15.53
N VAL A 16 -7.16 -31.22 -15.56
CA VAL A 16 -8.20 -30.18 -15.63
C VAL A 16 -8.15 -29.27 -14.41
N LEU A 17 -7.99 -29.84 -13.20
CA LEU A 17 -7.87 -29.06 -11.97
C LEU A 17 -6.62 -28.17 -11.96
N VAL A 18 -5.47 -28.70 -12.40
CA VAL A 18 -4.23 -27.92 -12.50
C VAL A 18 -4.39 -26.77 -13.50
N LEU A 19 -4.97 -27.03 -14.67
CA LEU A 19 -5.25 -25.99 -15.67
C LEU A 19 -6.19 -24.92 -15.12
N LEU A 20 -7.23 -25.32 -14.38
CA LEU A 20 -8.17 -24.39 -13.77
C LEU A 20 -7.49 -23.52 -12.69
N PHE A 21 -6.69 -24.11 -11.80
CA PHE A 21 -5.91 -23.35 -10.81
C PHE A 21 -4.89 -22.42 -11.46
N TRP A 22 -4.26 -22.84 -12.56
CA TRP A 22 -3.33 -22.00 -13.31
C TRP A 22 -4.03 -20.79 -13.94
N LEU A 23 -5.20 -20.97 -14.55
CA LEU A 23 -5.98 -19.86 -15.13
C LEU A 23 -6.47 -18.88 -14.07
N ILE A 24 -6.96 -19.39 -12.92
CA ILE A 24 -7.38 -18.55 -11.79
C ILE A 24 -6.18 -17.79 -11.22
N GLY A 25 -5.06 -18.49 -10.98
CA GLY A 25 -3.85 -17.87 -10.45
C GLY A 25 -3.29 -16.79 -11.38
N TRP A 26 -3.32 -17.02 -12.69
CA TRP A 26 -2.96 -16.01 -13.69
C TRP A 26 -3.86 -14.78 -13.61
N TYR A 27 -5.19 -14.96 -13.55
CA TYR A 27 -6.15 -13.87 -13.43
C TYR A 27 -5.97 -13.07 -12.11
N TRP A 28 -5.73 -13.75 -10.99
CA TRP A 28 -5.48 -13.13 -9.68
C TRP A 28 -4.12 -12.42 -9.60
N SER A 29 -3.20 -12.72 -10.52
CA SER A 29 -1.88 -12.08 -10.60
C SER A 29 -1.87 -10.80 -11.43
N LEU A 30 -3.01 -10.39 -12.00
CA LEU A 30 -3.12 -9.14 -12.76
C LEU A 30 -3.16 -7.94 -11.80
N SER A 31 -2.06 -7.16 -11.79
CA SER A 31 -2.00 -5.92 -11.02
C SER A 31 -2.96 -4.87 -11.59
N PRO A 32 -3.72 -4.14 -10.77
CA PRO A 32 -4.59 -3.05 -11.22
C PRO A 32 -3.84 -1.98 -12.01
N ASP A 33 -4.50 -1.43 -13.03
CA ASP A 33 -3.98 -0.29 -13.79
C ASP A 33 -4.02 1.00 -12.96
N THR A 34 -3.23 2.00 -13.38
CA THR A 34 -3.34 3.36 -12.84
C THR A 34 -4.55 4.07 -13.46
N PHE A 35 -5.08 5.08 -12.78
CA PHE A 35 -6.17 5.90 -13.30
C PHE A 35 -5.82 7.40 -13.27
N ASP A 36 -6.60 8.19 -14.03
CA ASP A 36 -6.55 9.65 -13.95
C ASP A 36 -7.35 10.12 -12.72
N VAL A 37 -6.66 10.77 -11.78
CA VAL A 37 -7.24 11.20 -10.50
C VAL A 37 -8.34 12.27 -10.71
N ARG A 38 -8.16 13.21 -11.65
CA ARG A 38 -9.15 14.26 -11.92
C ARG A 38 -10.42 13.65 -12.53
N GLN A 39 -10.26 12.72 -13.47
CA GLN A 39 -11.39 12.04 -14.10
C GLN A 39 -12.15 11.18 -13.08
N ARG A 40 -11.42 10.41 -12.26
CA ARG A 40 -12.00 9.58 -11.20
C ARG A 40 -12.83 10.41 -10.22
N LEU A 41 -12.30 11.55 -9.77
CA LEU A 41 -13.04 12.49 -8.91
C LEU A 41 -14.32 13.01 -9.57
N LYS A 42 -14.26 13.43 -10.84
CA LYS A 42 -15.43 13.93 -11.57
C LYS A 42 -16.53 12.87 -11.75
N GLN A 43 -16.14 11.60 -11.89
CA GLN A 43 -17.08 10.50 -12.09
C GLN A 43 -17.73 10.02 -10.79
N ASN A 44 -16.97 10.02 -9.69
CA ASN A 44 -17.34 9.31 -8.48
C ASN A 44 -17.61 10.21 -7.27
N SER A 45 -17.33 11.52 -7.35
CA SER A 45 -17.62 12.43 -6.24
C SER A 45 -19.07 12.92 -6.27
N PRO A 46 -19.80 12.81 -5.15
CA PRO A 46 -21.15 13.39 -5.03
C PRO A 46 -21.12 14.91 -4.79
N VAL A 47 -19.94 15.52 -4.64
CA VAL A 47 -19.77 16.92 -4.28
C VAL A 47 -19.51 17.76 -5.52
N GLU A 48 -20.12 18.93 -5.59
CA GLU A 48 -19.85 19.90 -6.65
C GLU A 48 -18.47 20.53 -6.45
N ASN A 49 -17.63 20.53 -7.50
CA ASN A 49 -16.26 21.06 -7.47
C ASN A 49 -15.37 20.48 -6.35
N PRO A 50 -15.16 19.15 -6.31
CA PRO A 50 -14.45 18.48 -5.21
C PRO A 50 -12.99 18.93 -5.06
N THR A 51 -12.37 19.42 -6.14
CA THR A 51 -10.99 19.93 -6.12
C THR A 51 -10.83 21.25 -5.37
N ASN A 52 -11.92 21.95 -5.05
CA ASN A 52 -11.88 23.20 -4.28
C ASN A 52 -11.90 22.96 -2.77
N ILE A 53 -12.09 21.72 -2.33
CA ILE A 53 -12.17 21.34 -0.92
C ILE A 53 -10.83 20.74 -0.51
N ALA A 54 -10.11 21.45 0.36
CA ALA A 54 -8.81 21.01 0.85
C ALA A 54 -8.89 19.61 1.50
N GLY A 55 -7.98 18.74 1.08
CA GLY A 55 -7.87 17.36 1.52
C GLY A 55 -8.80 16.37 0.84
N TYR A 56 -9.80 16.84 0.08
CA TYR A 56 -10.80 15.96 -0.52
C TYR A 56 -10.20 15.07 -1.61
N THR A 57 -9.33 15.63 -2.45
CA THR A 57 -8.70 14.91 -3.56
C THR A 57 -7.77 13.83 -3.04
N LEU A 58 -6.88 14.18 -2.11
CA LEU A 58 -5.94 13.25 -1.52
C LEU A 58 -6.65 12.13 -0.73
N THR A 59 -7.63 12.49 0.10
CA THR A 59 -8.39 11.51 0.89
C THR A 59 -9.17 10.56 -0.02
N THR A 60 -9.82 11.08 -1.06
CA THR A 60 -10.56 10.23 -2.02
C THR A 60 -9.63 9.28 -2.75
N THR A 61 -8.46 9.76 -3.19
CA THR A 61 -7.49 8.90 -3.87
C THR A 61 -6.95 7.81 -2.94
N MET A 62 -6.74 8.12 -1.66
CA MET A 62 -6.37 7.13 -0.65
C MET A 62 -7.45 6.07 -0.43
N ILE A 63 -8.73 6.48 -0.41
CA ILE A 63 -9.88 5.58 -0.39
C ILE A 63 -9.86 4.67 -1.63
N ASP A 64 -9.77 5.24 -2.83
CA ASP A 64 -9.79 4.48 -4.09
C ASP A 64 -8.65 3.45 -4.16
N VAL A 65 -7.43 3.84 -3.74
CA VAL A 65 -6.27 2.94 -3.68
C VAL A 65 -6.50 1.80 -2.69
N SER A 66 -6.99 2.12 -1.49
CA SER A 66 -7.26 1.12 -0.44
C SER A 66 -8.39 0.17 -0.83
N GLU A 67 -9.45 0.67 -1.47
CA GLU A 67 -10.53 -0.16 -2.00
C GLU A 67 -10.07 -1.04 -3.15
N THR A 68 -9.22 -0.53 -4.03
CA THR A 68 -8.64 -1.30 -5.13
C THR A 68 -7.77 -2.44 -4.58
N LEU A 69 -7.02 -2.19 -3.50
CA LEU A 69 -6.21 -3.21 -2.83
C LEU A 69 -7.06 -4.39 -2.34
N LEU A 70 -8.27 -4.12 -1.80
CA LEU A 70 -9.19 -5.14 -1.31
C LEU A 70 -10.00 -5.82 -2.42
N ASN A 71 -10.37 -5.08 -3.48
CA ASN A 71 -11.35 -5.51 -4.47
C ASN A 71 -10.75 -5.89 -5.84
N LYS A 72 -9.43 -5.94 -5.97
CA LYS A 72 -8.75 -6.40 -7.20
C LYS A 72 -9.11 -7.87 -7.52
N PRO A 73 -8.80 -8.38 -8.73
CA PRO A 73 -8.99 -9.79 -9.06
C PRO A 73 -8.41 -10.73 -7.98
N GLY A 74 -9.27 -11.61 -7.45
CA GLY A 74 -8.92 -12.53 -6.36
C GLY A 74 -9.10 -11.97 -4.95
N GLY A 75 -9.46 -10.69 -4.78
CA GLY A 75 -9.55 -10.06 -3.47
C GLY A 75 -8.18 -9.75 -2.88
N TYR A 76 -8.09 -9.69 -1.55
CA TYR A 76 -6.83 -9.50 -0.84
C TYR A 76 -6.19 -10.86 -0.54
N LEU A 77 -5.06 -11.16 -1.18
CA LEU A 77 -4.47 -12.51 -1.20
C LEU A 77 -3.42 -12.72 -0.10
N SER A 78 -2.89 -11.65 0.51
CA SER A 78 -1.81 -11.74 1.50
C SER A 78 -2.16 -12.51 2.76
N ASN A 79 -3.45 -12.65 3.08
CA ASN A 79 -3.96 -13.44 4.20
C ASN A 79 -4.70 -14.71 3.73
N ASP A 80 -4.60 -15.09 2.44
CA ASP A 80 -5.27 -16.29 1.94
C ASP A 80 -4.66 -17.56 2.53
N VAL A 81 -5.55 -18.48 2.91
CA VAL A 81 -5.18 -19.81 3.45
C VAL A 81 -5.66 -20.96 2.56
N THR A 82 -6.18 -20.65 1.36
CA THR A 82 -6.73 -21.66 0.43
C THR A 82 -6.10 -21.59 -0.97
N PRO A 83 -6.02 -22.71 -1.72
CA PRO A 83 -5.61 -22.69 -3.12
C PRO A 83 -6.60 -21.93 -4.04
N PRO A 84 -6.12 -21.27 -5.12
CA PRO A 84 -4.73 -21.18 -5.55
C PRO A 84 -3.89 -20.09 -4.83
N GLY A 85 -4.50 -19.25 -3.98
CA GLY A 85 -3.85 -18.09 -3.34
C GLY A 85 -2.53 -18.41 -2.63
N ILE A 86 -2.47 -19.55 -1.91
CA ILE A 86 -1.25 -20.01 -1.21
C ILE A 86 -0.04 -20.26 -2.13
N PHE A 87 -0.25 -20.40 -3.43
CA PHE A 87 0.82 -20.61 -4.43
C PHE A 87 1.24 -19.31 -5.13
N LEU A 88 0.61 -18.19 -4.81
CA LEU A 88 0.90 -16.89 -5.40
C LEU A 88 1.71 -16.06 -4.39
N ASP A 89 2.93 -15.70 -4.74
CA ASP A 89 3.84 -14.89 -3.92
C ASP A 89 3.95 -13.45 -4.42
N ASN A 90 4.00 -13.28 -5.74
CA ASN A 90 4.17 -11.99 -6.41
C ASN A 90 3.05 -10.98 -6.10
N MET A 91 1.79 -11.42 -6.10
CA MET A 91 0.67 -10.53 -5.83
C MET A 91 0.59 -10.12 -4.35
N PRO A 92 0.73 -11.03 -3.37
CA PRO A 92 0.92 -10.65 -1.97
C PRO A 92 2.08 -9.68 -1.73
N ALA A 93 3.22 -9.85 -2.41
CA ALA A 93 4.32 -8.89 -2.32
C ALA A 93 3.91 -7.50 -2.86
N TRP A 94 3.21 -7.47 -4.01
CA TRP A 94 2.66 -6.23 -4.57
C TRP A 94 1.65 -5.55 -3.60
N GLU A 95 0.75 -6.33 -3.01
CA GLU A 95 -0.22 -5.83 -2.02
C GLU A 95 0.47 -5.17 -0.83
N PHE A 96 1.51 -5.82 -0.30
CA PHE A 96 2.26 -5.29 0.83
C PHE A 96 2.92 -3.95 0.50
N GLY A 97 3.52 -3.82 -0.68
CA GLY A 97 4.11 -2.56 -1.14
C GLY A 97 3.10 -1.42 -1.24
N ALA A 98 1.92 -1.69 -1.82
CA ALA A 98 0.85 -0.70 -1.90
C ALA A 98 0.30 -0.33 -0.51
N LEU A 99 0.15 -1.32 0.37
CA LEU A 99 -0.30 -1.14 1.75
C LEU A 99 0.67 -0.28 2.58
N GLU A 100 1.99 -0.45 2.42
CA GLU A 100 2.97 0.41 3.10
C GLU A 100 2.80 1.89 2.71
N MET A 101 2.44 2.19 1.46
CA MET A 101 2.14 3.56 1.02
C MET A 101 0.86 4.09 1.63
N VAL A 102 -0.17 3.25 1.74
CA VAL A 102 -1.40 3.60 2.46
C VAL A 102 -1.10 3.88 3.94
N ARG A 103 -0.26 3.07 4.60
CA ARG A 103 0.13 3.26 6.01
C ARG A 103 0.88 4.58 6.22
N ASP A 104 1.87 4.86 5.39
CA ASP A 104 2.67 6.10 5.47
C ASP A 104 1.81 7.34 5.24
N LEU A 105 0.91 7.28 4.25
CA LEU A 105 -0.02 8.38 3.98
C LEU A 105 -1.04 8.53 5.13
N ALA A 106 -1.60 7.44 5.67
CA ALA A 106 -2.50 7.48 6.81
C ALA A 106 -1.86 8.16 8.03
N LEU A 107 -0.60 7.82 8.31
CA LEU A 107 0.19 8.44 9.37
C LEU A 107 0.34 9.95 9.14
N SER A 108 0.71 10.34 7.91
CA SER A 108 0.94 11.74 7.55
C SER A 108 -0.36 12.55 7.53
N MET A 109 -1.47 11.95 7.11
CA MET A 109 -2.79 12.55 7.23
C MET A 109 -3.14 12.85 8.68
N ARG A 110 -2.93 11.87 9.57
CA ARG A 110 -3.22 12.00 11.01
C ARG A 110 -2.30 13.02 11.71
N LYS A 111 -1.00 13.00 11.43
CA LYS A 111 0.00 13.77 12.19
C LYS A 111 0.29 15.16 11.63
N ASP A 112 0.16 15.33 10.32
CA ASP A 112 0.64 16.51 9.62
C ASP A 112 -0.51 17.20 8.86
N PHE A 113 -1.10 16.53 7.87
CA PHE A 113 -2.07 17.21 6.99
C PHE A 113 -3.36 17.63 7.68
N SER A 114 -3.85 16.91 8.69
CA SER A 114 -5.09 17.28 9.40
C SER A 114 -4.87 18.21 10.59
N ARG A 115 -3.63 18.69 10.81
CA ARG A 115 -3.25 19.45 12.02
C ARG A 115 -2.66 20.80 11.64
N SER A 116 -3.12 21.84 12.33
CA SER A 116 -2.59 23.20 12.15
C SER A 116 -1.21 23.37 12.79
N GLN A 117 -0.93 22.59 13.84
CA GLN A 117 0.34 22.56 14.56
C GLN A 117 0.60 21.16 15.10
N SER A 118 1.86 20.80 15.32
CA SER A 118 2.27 19.47 15.81
C SER A 118 1.71 19.08 17.18
N GLN A 119 1.10 20.02 17.92
CA GLN A 119 0.45 19.82 19.21
C GLN A 119 -1.08 19.95 19.17
N SER A 120 -1.70 20.23 18.01
CA SER A 120 -3.16 20.37 17.93
C SER A 120 -3.88 19.04 18.15
N ILE A 121 -5.17 19.04 18.48
CA ILE A 121 -5.94 17.80 18.62
C ILE A 121 -5.92 17.02 17.29
N GLU A 122 -5.72 15.70 17.37
CA GLU A 122 -5.77 14.82 16.20
C GLU A 122 -7.22 14.57 15.78
N ASN A 123 -7.48 14.48 14.48
CA ASN A 123 -8.82 14.18 13.99
C ASN A 123 -9.27 12.77 14.43
N PRO A 124 -10.47 12.61 15.04
CA PRO A 124 -10.89 11.35 15.63
C PRO A 124 -11.04 10.20 14.62
N TYR A 125 -11.40 10.48 13.37
CA TYR A 125 -11.49 9.45 12.33
C TYR A 125 -10.11 8.98 11.91
N LEU A 126 -9.18 9.90 11.63
CA LEU A 126 -7.81 9.56 11.24
C LEU A 126 -7.04 8.85 12.35
N THR A 127 -7.28 9.23 13.61
CA THR A 127 -6.73 8.55 14.79
C THR A 127 -7.16 7.09 14.87
N LYS A 128 -8.41 6.79 14.49
CA LYS A 128 -8.95 5.42 14.44
C LYS A 128 -8.58 4.68 13.15
N ALA A 129 -8.46 5.38 12.02
CA ALA A 129 -8.18 4.79 10.72
C ALA A 129 -6.72 4.32 10.61
N HIS A 130 -5.77 5.11 11.10
CA HIS A 130 -4.36 4.77 11.02
C HIS A 130 -4.00 3.38 11.61
N PRO A 131 -4.41 3.01 12.84
CA PRO A 131 -4.11 1.68 13.38
C PRO A 131 -4.81 0.55 12.59
N LYS A 132 -5.96 0.82 11.95
CA LYS A 132 -6.67 -0.17 11.13
C LYS A 132 -5.84 -0.62 9.93
N PHE A 133 -5.16 0.31 9.26
CA PHE A 133 -4.23 -0.01 8.17
C PHE A 133 -2.93 -0.70 8.67
N ASN A 134 -2.58 -0.54 9.95
CA ASN A 134 -1.40 -1.17 10.56
C ASN A 134 -1.66 -2.57 11.13
N MET A 135 -2.87 -3.12 10.97
CA MET A 135 -3.13 -4.54 11.24
C MET A 135 -2.18 -5.41 10.41
N ASP A 136 -1.70 -6.52 11.01
CA ASP A 136 -0.87 -7.51 10.32
C ASP A 136 -1.53 -7.89 8.98
N HIS A 137 -0.75 -7.78 7.91
CA HIS A 137 -1.21 -7.96 6.54
C HIS A 137 -1.46 -9.44 6.18
N LYS A 138 -1.06 -10.38 7.06
CA LYS A 138 -1.24 -11.83 6.94
C LYS A 138 -2.33 -12.38 7.87
N SER A 139 -3.00 -11.52 8.65
CA SER A 139 -4.03 -11.94 9.60
C SER A 139 -5.28 -12.42 8.85
N TRP A 140 -5.49 -13.74 8.82
CA TRP A 140 -6.71 -14.35 8.28
C TRP A 140 -7.80 -14.54 9.35
N ALA A 141 -7.39 -14.66 10.63
CA ALA A 141 -8.29 -14.83 11.77
C ALA A 141 -8.81 -13.49 12.30
N LEU A 142 -9.87 -13.49 13.12
CA LEU A 142 -10.52 -12.26 13.60
C LEU A 142 -9.63 -11.43 14.55
N PRO A 143 -9.44 -10.11 14.30
CA PRO A 143 -9.89 -9.37 13.11
C PRO A 143 -9.01 -9.70 11.89
N SER A 144 -9.64 -9.99 10.75
CA SER A 144 -8.89 -10.23 9.52
C SER A 144 -8.30 -8.92 8.98
N SER A 145 -7.20 -8.99 8.23
CA SER A 145 -6.60 -7.83 7.56
C SER A 145 -7.63 -7.07 6.73
N GLU A 146 -8.43 -7.78 5.92
CA GLU A 146 -9.48 -7.20 5.08
C GLU A 146 -10.54 -6.45 5.87
N SER A 147 -11.04 -7.04 6.97
CA SER A 147 -12.03 -6.38 7.83
C SER A 147 -11.47 -5.12 8.46
N SER A 148 -10.22 -5.18 8.93
CA SER A 148 -9.55 -4.02 9.51
C SER A 148 -9.36 -2.92 8.48
N TYR A 149 -8.90 -3.24 7.26
CA TYR A 149 -8.71 -2.24 6.21
C TYR A 149 -10.03 -1.65 5.73
N SER A 150 -11.09 -2.46 5.65
CA SER A 150 -12.45 -1.99 5.36
C SER A 150 -12.95 -0.97 6.39
N ASP A 151 -12.76 -1.24 7.69
CA ASP A 151 -13.08 -0.28 8.75
C ASP A 151 -12.27 1.01 8.61
N GLY A 152 -10.98 0.89 8.24
CA GLY A 152 -10.10 2.03 7.98
C GLY A 152 -10.62 2.89 6.83
N ILE A 153 -11.05 2.28 5.74
CA ILE A 153 -11.64 2.94 4.57
C ILE A 153 -12.95 3.65 4.95
N GLU A 154 -13.81 3.03 5.75
CA GLU A 154 -15.05 3.67 6.21
C GLU A 154 -14.76 4.93 7.04
N LEU A 155 -13.74 4.90 7.90
CA LEU A 155 -13.31 6.06 8.67
C LEU A 155 -12.74 7.17 7.77
N LEU A 156 -11.99 6.83 6.73
CA LEU A 156 -11.52 7.82 5.74
C LEU A 156 -12.69 8.45 4.97
N LYS A 157 -13.72 7.68 4.62
CA LYS A 157 -14.94 8.21 3.99
C LYS A 157 -15.63 9.22 4.90
N LYS A 158 -15.80 8.89 6.19
CA LYS A 158 -16.37 9.83 7.18
C LYS A 158 -15.55 11.12 7.30
N TYR A 159 -14.22 11.01 7.37
CA TYR A 159 -13.33 12.18 7.37
C TYR A 159 -13.50 13.04 6.11
N ARG A 160 -13.46 12.43 4.92
CA ARG A 160 -13.67 13.12 3.64
C ARG A 160 -15.03 13.83 3.57
N ASP A 161 -16.09 13.14 4.00
CA ASP A 161 -17.44 13.66 3.94
C ASP A 161 -17.63 14.85 4.91
N GLU A 162 -16.92 14.85 6.04
CA GLU A 162 -16.86 16.03 6.93
C GLU A 162 -16.04 17.18 6.34
N LEU A 163 -14.94 16.94 5.62
CA LEU A 163 -14.21 18.01 4.93
C LEU A 163 -15.09 18.76 3.92
N ALA A 164 -16.04 18.07 3.29
CA ALA A 164 -17.00 18.68 2.36
C ALA A 164 -18.18 19.38 3.03
N ASN A 165 -18.34 19.22 4.35
CA ASN A 165 -19.49 19.76 5.07
C ASN A 165 -19.22 21.17 5.60
N THR A 166 -19.83 22.18 4.95
CA THR A 166 -19.67 23.59 5.36
C THR A 166 -20.27 23.94 6.72
N ARG A 167 -21.09 23.06 7.31
CA ARG A 167 -21.71 23.27 8.63
C ARG A 167 -20.93 22.64 9.78
N ASN A 168 -20.03 21.70 9.50
CA ASN A 168 -19.22 21.02 10.50
C ASN A 168 -17.73 21.25 10.19
N THR A 169 -17.04 22.00 11.05
CA THR A 169 -15.62 22.32 10.87
C THR A 169 -14.68 21.49 11.77
N ASP A 170 -15.17 20.40 12.35
CA ASP A 170 -14.38 19.54 13.25
C ASP A 170 -13.25 18.78 12.52
N SER A 171 -13.45 18.47 11.23
CA SER A 171 -12.43 17.91 10.35
C SER A 171 -11.79 18.99 9.52
N GLN A 172 -10.46 19.04 9.53
CA GLN A 172 -9.66 20.02 8.78
C GLN A 172 -8.55 19.33 8.01
N PHE A 173 -8.14 19.96 6.91
CA PHE A 173 -6.97 19.61 6.13
C PHE A 173 -6.21 20.90 5.78
N TYR A 174 -4.89 20.87 5.94
CA TYR A 174 -4.04 22.04 5.76
C TYR A 174 -3.04 21.80 4.62
N THR A 175 -3.25 22.50 3.50
CA THR A 175 -2.40 22.49 2.29
C THR A 175 -1.12 23.30 2.47
N ARG A 176 -0.39 23.05 3.56
CA ARG A 176 0.85 23.77 3.90
C ARG A 176 2.08 23.05 3.37
N ALA A 177 3.05 23.83 2.88
CA ALA A 177 4.29 23.29 2.32
C ALA A 177 5.15 22.53 3.33
N ASP A 178 5.11 22.90 4.62
CA ASP A 178 5.83 22.18 5.68
C ASP A 178 5.24 20.79 5.93
N ASN A 179 3.92 20.66 5.97
CA ASN A 179 3.23 19.35 6.05
C ASN A 179 3.59 18.47 4.85
N LEU A 180 3.53 19.03 3.64
CA LEU A 180 3.89 18.31 2.42
C LEU A 180 5.35 17.83 2.46
N ARG A 181 6.27 18.69 2.90
CA ARG A 181 7.69 18.35 3.04
C ARG A 181 7.90 17.19 4.01
N GLU A 182 7.20 17.14 5.15
CA GLU A 182 7.35 16.03 6.10
C GLU A 182 6.86 14.70 5.53
N TRP A 183 5.77 14.68 4.75
CA TRP A 183 5.36 13.48 4.02
C TRP A 183 6.38 13.09 2.93
N LEU A 184 6.88 14.04 2.14
CA LEU A 184 7.88 13.77 1.10
C LEU A 184 9.19 13.21 1.66
N LYS A 185 9.62 13.62 2.87
CA LYS A 185 10.76 13.00 3.57
C LYS A 185 10.52 11.52 3.90
N GLN A 186 9.29 11.13 4.24
CA GLN A 186 8.94 9.73 4.47
C GLN A 186 8.99 8.95 3.15
N VAL A 187 8.43 9.53 2.08
CA VAL A 187 8.50 8.97 0.72
C VAL A 187 9.94 8.78 0.26
N GLU A 188 10.82 9.76 0.47
CA GLU A 188 12.25 9.68 0.15
C GLU A 188 12.92 8.49 0.83
N LYS A 189 12.73 8.35 2.16
CA LYS A 189 13.29 7.23 2.93
C LYS A 189 12.79 5.88 2.41
N ARG A 190 11.50 5.79 2.09
CA ARG A 190 10.90 4.56 1.56
C ARG A 190 11.48 4.21 0.19
N LEU A 191 11.52 5.15 -0.75
CA LEU A 191 12.08 4.93 -2.09
C LEU A 191 13.57 4.60 -2.02
N GLY A 192 14.30 5.23 -1.10
CA GLY A 192 15.70 4.89 -0.80
C GLY A 192 15.85 3.43 -0.38
N SER A 193 14.98 2.93 0.53
CA SER A 193 14.95 1.53 0.96
C SER A 193 14.66 0.57 -0.21
N TYR A 194 13.66 0.87 -1.04
CA TYR A 194 13.34 0.06 -2.23
C TYR A 194 14.50 0.03 -3.23
N SER A 195 15.07 1.19 -3.56
CA SER A 195 16.23 1.30 -4.44
C SER A 195 17.41 0.47 -3.93
N GLN A 196 17.66 0.51 -2.61
CA GLN A 196 18.69 -0.30 -1.95
C GLN A 196 18.45 -1.80 -2.10
N ARG A 197 17.21 -2.26 -1.88
CA ARG A 197 16.83 -3.68 -1.94
C ARG A 197 16.87 -4.22 -3.37
N LEU A 198 16.43 -3.42 -4.34
CA LEU A 198 16.52 -3.75 -5.77
C LEU A 198 17.98 -3.84 -6.23
N SER A 199 18.83 -2.88 -5.84
CA SER A 199 20.26 -2.88 -6.17
C SER A 199 21.02 -4.07 -5.55
N ALA A 200 20.65 -4.48 -4.34
CA ALA A 200 21.19 -5.68 -3.69
C ALA A 200 20.77 -6.97 -4.40
N SER A 201 19.60 -6.96 -5.05
CA SER A 201 19.07 -8.12 -5.77
C SER A 201 19.85 -8.41 -7.06
N VAL A 202 20.49 -7.41 -7.67
CA VAL A 202 21.41 -7.58 -8.81
C VAL A 202 22.87 -7.84 -8.42
N GLY A 203 23.17 -8.01 -7.12
CA GLY A 203 24.51 -8.38 -6.62
C GLY A 203 25.53 -7.23 -6.55
N SER A 204 25.06 -5.97 -6.46
CA SER A 204 25.94 -4.81 -6.39
C SER A 204 26.75 -4.78 -5.09
N ALA A 205 28.06 -4.54 -5.20
CA ALA A 205 28.91 -4.32 -4.03
C ALA A 205 28.48 -3.02 -3.32
N ARG A 206 28.05 -3.13 -2.06
CA ARG A 206 27.56 -1.99 -1.28
C ARG A 206 28.72 -1.37 -0.51
N LEU A 207 28.98 -0.09 -0.75
CA LEU A 207 29.78 0.73 0.16
C LEU A 207 28.90 1.10 1.36
N ASN A 208 29.43 0.96 2.57
CA ASN A 208 28.72 1.35 3.78
C ASN A 208 28.77 2.88 3.89
N THR A 209 27.62 3.53 3.66
CA THR A 209 27.45 4.98 3.76
C THR A 209 26.62 5.37 4.99
N ASP A 210 26.44 4.48 5.96
CA ASP A 210 25.54 4.70 7.12
C ASP A 210 25.93 5.94 7.94
N LEU A 211 27.22 6.32 7.92
CA LEU A 211 27.77 7.52 8.58
C LEU A 211 28.39 8.51 7.58
N ALA A 212 28.15 8.33 6.28
CA ALA A 212 28.77 9.17 5.27
C ALA A 212 28.28 10.62 5.40
N GLY A 213 29.22 11.56 5.57
CA GLY A 213 28.93 12.99 5.69
C GLY A 213 28.79 13.53 7.11
N ASP A 214 28.88 12.68 8.15
CA ASP A 214 28.88 13.12 9.56
C ASP A 214 30.03 12.50 10.35
N SER A 215 31.06 13.30 10.61
CA SER A 215 32.27 12.87 11.33
C SER A 215 32.02 12.55 12.82
N ASN A 216 30.88 12.96 13.38
CA ASN A 216 30.56 12.77 14.79
C ASN A 216 29.54 11.64 15.03
N ALA A 217 28.93 11.10 13.97
CA ALA A 217 27.94 10.03 14.08
C ALA A 217 28.58 8.70 14.53
N LYS A 218 27.88 7.97 15.40
CA LYS A 218 28.33 6.68 15.95
C LYS A 218 27.30 5.59 15.66
N GLN A 219 27.75 4.41 15.28
CA GLN A 219 26.90 3.24 15.07
C GLN A 219 27.03 2.27 16.27
N SER A 220 25.91 1.71 16.73
CA SER A 220 25.87 0.83 17.91
C SER A 220 26.60 -0.50 17.74
N SER A 221 26.96 -0.87 16.51
CA SER A 221 27.71 -2.08 16.21
C SER A 221 28.72 -1.79 15.11
N PRO A 222 29.94 -2.36 15.18
CA PRO A 222 30.92 -2.20 14.12
C PRO A 222 30.45 -2.93 12.86
N VAL A 223 30.32 -2.20 11.75
CA VAL A 223 29.93 -2.74 10.44
C VAL A 223 31.07 -2.51 9.46
N ALA A 224 31.37 -3.52 8.62
CA ALA A 224 32.40 -3.41 7.59
C ALA A 224 32.14 -2.24 6.63
N SER A 225 33.19 -1.59 6.16
CA SER A 225 33.15 -0.44 5.23
C SER A 225 32.62 -0.81 3.84
N GLN A 226 32.71 -2.08 3.46
CA GLN A 226 32.14 -2.62 2.23
C GLN A 226 31.50 -3.97 2.55
N ARG A 227 30.22 -4.12 2.19
CA ARG A 227 29.47 -5.37 2.38
C ARG A 227 28.76 -5.73 1.09
N VAL A 228 29.10 -6.87 0.50
CA VAL A 228 28.31 -7.44 -0.58
C VAL A 228 27.08 -8.10 0.06
N VAL A 229 25.95 -7.40 0.04
CA VAL A 229 24.66 -7.95 0.46
C VAL A 229 23.94 -8.43 -0.79
N LYS A 230 23.87 -9.75 -0.98
CA LYS A 230 23.09 -10.37 -2.05
C LYS A 230 21.77 -10.88 -1.47
N THR A 231 20.65 -10.45 -2.03
CA THR A 231 19.33 -10.98 -1.69
C THR A 231 19.27 -12.47 -2.05
N SER A 232 18.63 -13.30 -1.21
CA SER A 232 18.30 -14.69 -1.57
C SER A 232 17.52 -14.72 -2.89
N TRP A 233 17.79 -15.71 -3.75
CA TRP A 233 17.10 -15.88 -5.03
C TRP A 233 15.57 -15.94 -4.88
N TRP A 234 15.08 -16.56 -3.80
CA TRP A 234 13.66 -16.70 -3.46
C TRP A 234 12.98 -15.42 -2.96
N LYS A 235 13.68 -14.29 -2.91
CA LYS A 235 13.12 -12.99 -2.47
C LYS A 235 13.35 -11.89 -3.52
N LEU A 236 13.89 -12.26 -4.67
CA LEU A 236 14.29 -11.31 -5.70
C LEU A 236 13.06 -10.72 -6.40
N ASP A 237 12.14 -11.61 -6.76
CA ASP A 237 10.80 -11.31 -7.24
C ASP A 237 9.95 -10.60 -6.19
N ASP A 238 9.92 -11.07 -4.93
CA ASP A 238 9.21 -10.40 -3.83
C ASP A 238 9.58 -8.92 -3.72
N ASN A 239 10.88 -8.61 -3.68
CA ASN A 239 11.37 -7.22 -3.61
C ASN A 239 10.92 -6.39 -4.82
N PHE A 240 10.89 -7.00 -6.01
CA PHE A 240 10.48 -6.33 -7.24
C PHE A 240 8.98 -6.03 -7.23
N TYR A 241 8.14 -7.00 -6.90
CA TYR A 241 6.69 -6.82 -6.86
C TYR A 241 6.27 -5.87 -5.73
N GLU A 242 6.90 -5.93 -4.57
CA GLU A 242 6.67 -4.96 -3.49
C GLU A 242 6.99 -3.53 -3.96
N ALA A 243 8.13 -3.32 -4.63
CA ALA A 243 8.46 -2.02 -5.20
C ALA A 243 7.44 -1.57 -6.26
N ARG A 244 6.92 -2.49 -7.09
CA ARG A 244 5.86 -2.18 -8.07
C ARG A 244 4.56 -1.76 -7.40
N GLY A 245 4.14 -2.44 -6.33
CA GLY A 245 2.94 -2.07 -5.57
C GLY A 245 3.08 -0.71 -4.91
N ALA A 246 4.22 -0.46 -4.26
CA ALA A 246 4.52 0.81 -3.63
C ALA A 246 4.52 1.96 -4.66
N THR A 247 5.19 1.79 -5.79
CA THR A 247 5.25 2.83 -6.83
C THR A 247 3.90 3.07 -7.51
N TRP A 248 3.06 2.05 -7.68
CA TRP A 248 1.69 2.21 -8.18
C TRP A 248 0.84 3.10 -7.25
N ALA A 249 0.81 2.79 -5.95
CA ALA A 249 0.04 3.57 -4.96
C ALA A 249 0.62 4.99 -4.82
N LEU A 250 1.94 5.11 -4.71
CA LEU A 250 2.62 6.40 -4.56
C LEU A 250 2.39 7.32 -5.76
N LEU A 251 2.40 6.79 -7.00
CA LEU A 251 2.12 7.58 -8.19
C LEU A 251 0.73 8.23 -8.12
N LEU A 252 -0.29 7.48 -7.68
CA LEU A 252 -1.64 7.99 -7.53
C LEU A 252 -1.70 9.07 -6.43
N PHE A 253 -1.01 8.86 -5.31
CA PHE A 253 -0.93 9.85 -4.23
C PHE A 253 -0.20 11.13 -4.65
N LEU A 254 0.89 11.03 -5.40
CA LEU A 254 1.62 12.19 -5.92
C LEU A 254 0.76 12.99 -6.91
N LYS A 255 0.03 12.32 -7.81
CA LYS A 255 -0.94 12.98 -8.69
C LYS A 255 -2.07 13.66 -7.92
N ALA A 256 -2.55 13.04 -6.84
CA ALA A 256 -3.56 13.66 -5.99
C ALA A 256 -3.01 14.90 -5.26
N VAL A 257 -1.79 14.82 -4.73
CA VAL A 257 -1.10 15.96 -4.11
C VAL A 257 -0.84 17.08 -5.09
N GLU A 258 -0.45 16.78 -6.33
CA GLU A 258 -0.29 17.79 -7.39
C GLU A 258 -1.59 18.58 -7.62
N ILE A 259 -2.75 17.92 -7.54
CA ILE A 259 -4.05 18.59 -7.67
C ILE A 259 -4.40 19.39 -6.40
N GLU A 260 -4.05 18.87 -5.23
CA GLU A 260 -4.43 19.40 -3.92
C GLU A 260 -3.62 20.63 -3.49
N PHE A 261 -2.37 20.74 -3.94
CA PHE A 261 -1.43 21.79 -3.53
C PHE A 261 -1.16 22.86 -4.61
N TYR A 262 -1.84 22.79 -5.76
CA TYR A 262 -1.68 23.71 -6.89
C TYR A 262 -2.94 24.55 -7.11
#